data_AF-A0A0B1PAC0-F1
#
_entry.id   AF-A0A0B1PAC0-F1
#
_cell.length_a   1.000
_cell.length_b   1.000
_cell.length_c   1.000
_cell.angle_alpha   90.00
_cell.angle_beta   90.00
_cell.angle_gamma   90.00
#
_symmetry.space_group_name_H-M   'P 1'
#
loop_
_entity.id
_entity.type
_entity.pdbx_description
1 polymer ?
#
loop_
_entity_poly.entity_id
_entity_poly.type
_entity_poly.pdbx_seq_one_letter_code
_entity_poly.pdbx_strand_id
1 'polypeptide(L)' 'MCGQNIKSSPPHGQSKEDRRIMIRLAPDHKARKFGTFELRQTIQKLVPDSSLISDVWNVPSGVAILAPTPAKAATIL' A
#
# COMPACT_ATOMS: atom_id res chain seq x y z
N MET A 1 9.09 21.43 -14.30
CA MET A 1 7.98 21.61 -13.34
C MET A 1 8.20 20.63 -12.19
N CYS A 2 8.64 21.12 -11.03
CA CYS A 2 8.95 20.27 -9.88
C CYS A 2 7.68 19.82 -9.17
N GLY A 3 7.60 18.51 -8.90
CA GLY A 3 6.48 17.86 -8.24
C GLY A 3 6.23 18.44 -6.85
N GLN A 4 5.00 18.86 -6.61
CA GLN A 4 4.55 19.30 -5.30
C GLN A 4 4.49 18.08 -4.38
N ASN A 5 5.31 18.08 -3.33
CA ASN A 5 5.15 17.19 -2.19
C ASN A 5 3.78 17.49 -1.57
N ILE A 6 2.78 16.64 -1.82
CA ILE A 6 1.50 16.71 -1.13
C ILE A 6 1.77 16.30 0.32
N LYS A 7 2.08 17.31 1.15
CA LYS A 7 2.20 17.14 2.60
C LYS A 7 0.79 16.80 3.11
N SER A 8 0.57 15.53 3.45
CA SER A 8 -0.68 15.11 4.08
C SER A 8 -0.86 15.91 5.37
N SER A 9 -1.98 16.62 5.49
CA SER A 9 -2.38 17.22 6.76
C SER A 9 -2.53 16.11 7.81
N PRO A 10 -2.17 16.37 9.08
CA PRO A 10 -2.52 15.46 10.16
C PRO A 10 -4.03 15.23 10.13
N PRO A 11 -4.51 13.98 10.33
CA PRO A 11 -5.93 13.70 10.35
C PRO A 11 -6.61 14.64 11.36
N HIS A 12 -7.61 15.39 10.87
CA HIS A 12 -8.33 16.38 11.64
C HIS A 12 -9.21 15.62 12.65
N GLY A 13 -8.77 15.49 13.90
CA GLY A 13 -9.49 14.73 14.92
C GLY A 13 -8.63 13.86 15.84
N GLN A 14 -7.40 14.26 16.18
CA GLN A 14 -6.67 13.64 17.29
C GLN A 14 -7.31 14.05 18.63
N SER A 15 -8.53 13.57 18.92
CA SER A 15 -9.12 13.69 20.25
C SER A 15 -8.37 12.79 21.24
N LYS A 16 -8.54 13.06 22.53
CA LYS A 16 -7.88 12.32 23.62
C LYS A 16 -8.28 10.82 23.64
N GLU A 17 -9.43 10.51 23.04
CA GLU A 17 -10.02 9.17 22.95
C GLU A 17 -9.60 8.37 21.70
N ASP A 18 -9.16 9.00 20.61
CA ASP A 18 -8.84 8.30 19.36
C ASP A 18 -7.38 7.79 19.36
N ARG A 19 -7.13 6.73 20.16
CA ARG A 19 -5.80 6.09 20.32
C ARG A 19 -5.49 5.07 19.23
N ARG A 20 -5.78 5.37 17.97
CA ARG A 20 -5.42 4.45 16.87
C ARG A 20 -3.91 4.48 16.65
N ILE A 21 -3.23 3.42 17.09
CA ILE A 21 -1.80 3.23 16.83
C ILE A 21 -1.64 2.60 15.45
N MET A 22 -0.82 3.22 14.61
CA MET A 22 -0.50 2.72 13.28
C MET A 22 0.98 2.34 13.21
N ILE A 23 1.27 1.06 13.13
CA ILE A 23 2.64 0.54 13.01
C ILE A 23 3.05 0.62 11.55
N ARG A 24 4.19 1.24 11.28
CA ARG A 24 4.74 1.42 9.92
C ARG A 24 6.22 1.08 9.94
N LEU A 25 6.71 0.46 8.86
CA LEU A 25 8.15 0.40 8.59
C LEU A 25 8.69 1.82 8.38
N ALA A 26 9.94 2.09 8.73
CA ALA A 26 10.56 3.39 8.45
C ALA A 26 10.68 3.64 6.93
N PRO A 27 10.57 4.88 6.42
CA PRO A 27 10.64 5.17 4.99
C PRO A 27 11.91 4.66 4.28
N ASP A 28 13.04 4.67 4.98
CA ASP A 28 14.36 4.23 4.54
C ASP A 28 14.63 2.74 4.78
N HIS A 29 13.68 2.03 5.40
CA HIS A 29 13.80 0.62 5.73
C HIS A 29 14.02 -0.22 4.47
N LYS A 30 14.98 -1.16 4.52
CA LYS A 30 15.36 -1.98 3.36
C LYS A 30 14.18 -2.73 2.74
N ALA A 31 13.24 -3.22 3.56
CA ALA A 31 12.05 -3.92 3.06
C ALA A 31 11.07 -3.01 2.29
N ARG A 32 11.22 -1.68 2.31
CA ARG A 32 10.46 -0.76 1.44
C ARG A 32 11.15 -0.50 0.10
N LYS A 33 12.44 -0.85 -0.04
CA LYS A 33 13.24 -0.61 -1.24
C LYS A 33 13.01 -1.71 -2.28
N PHE A 34 11.77 -1.83 -2.74
CA PHE A 34 11.42 -2.67 -3.89
C PHE A 34 11.09 -1.78 -5.08
N GLY A 35 11.59 -2.18 -6.25
CA GLY A 35 11.10 -1.61 -7.51
C GLY A 35 9.63 -1.99 -7.71
N THR A 36 8.85 -1.12 -8.34
CA THR A 36 7.43 -1.39 -8.65
C THR A 36 7.25 -2.69 -9.42
N PHE A 37 8.18 -3.02 -10.31
CA PHE A 37 8.17 -4.26 -11.09
C PHE A 37 8.45 -5.51 -10.26
N GLU A 38 9.50 -5.48 -9.43
CA GLU A 38 9.86 -6.59 -8.53
C GLU A 38 8.72 -6.88 -7.54
N LEU A 39 8.07 -5.81 -7.05
CA LEU A 39 6.91 -5.90 -6.18
C LEU A 39 5.75 -6.63 -6.87
N ARG A 40 5.40 -6.26 -8.11
CA ARG A 40 4.36 -6.93 -8.90
C ARG A 40 4.63 -8.42 -9.07
N GLN A 41 5.86 -8.76 -9.50
CA GLN A 41 6.25 -10.16 -9.68
C GLN A 41 6.20 -10.94 -8.38
N THR A 42 6.62 -10.33 -7.27
CA THR A 42 6.60 -10.98 -5.96
C THR A 42 5.16 -11.25 -5.50
N ILE A 43 4.27 -10.25 -5.61
CA ILE A 43 2.86 -10.42 -5.22
C ILE A 43 2.15 -11.44 -6.14
N GLN A 44 2.40 -11.41 -7.45
CA GLN A 44 1.84 -12.40 -8.38
C GLN A 44 2.31 -13.83 -8.09
N LYS A 45 3.51 -14.03 -7.53
CA LYS A 45 3.98 -15.35 -7.08
C LYS A 45 3.37 -15.78 -5.76
N LEU A 46 3.03 -14.83 -4.89
CA LEU A 46 2.45 -15.10 -3.58
C LEU A 46 0.95 -15.38 -3.66
N VAL A 47 0.24 -14.74 -4.59
CA VAL A 47 -1.19 -14.95 -4.78
C VAL A 47 -1.42 -16.10 -5.78
N PRO A 48 -2.10 -17.19 -5.37
CA PRO A 48 -2.29 -18.37 -6.23
C PRO A 48 -3.05 -18.09 -7.52
N ASP A 49 -4.00 -17.15 -7.48
CA ASP A 49 -4.78 -16.74 -8.65
C ASP A 49 -4.36 -15.33 -9.11
N SER A 50 -3.62 -15.28 -10.22
CA SER A 50 -3.19 -14.03 -10.85
C SER A 50 -4.36 -13.18 -11.37
N SER A 51 -5.54 -13.76 -11.55
CA SER A 51 -6.75 -13.04 -11.97
C SER A 51 -7.32 -12.12 -10.88
N LEU A 52 -6.85 -12.27 -9.63
CA LEU A 52 -7.28 -11.44 -8.51
C LEU A 52 -6.63 -10.06 -8.50
N ILE A 53 -5.51 -9.89 -9.21
CA ILE A 53 -4.70 -8.68 -9.18
C ILE A 53 -4.68 -8.05 -10.57
N SER A 54 -5.20 -6.84 -10.68
CA SER A 54 -5.05 -6.00 -11.87
C SER A 54 -3.74 -5.24 -11.86
N ASP A 55 -3.36 -4.68 -10.70
CA ASP A 55 -2.12 -3.94 -10.59
C ASP A 55 -1.59 -3.83 -9.14
N VAL A 56 -0.30 -3.53 -8.97
CA VAL A 56 0.37 -3.32 -7.68
C VAL A 56 1.37 -2.17 -7.79
N TRP A 57 1.38 -1.29 -6.78
CA TRP A 57 2.40 -0.25 -6.64
C TRP A 57 2.70 0.08 -5.18
N ASN A 58 3.88 0.67 -4.97
CA ASN A 58 4.32 1.13 -3.66
C ASN A 58 3.68 2.48 -3.34
N VAL A 59 3.26 2.68 -2.09
CA VAL A 59 2.75 3.95 -1.56
C VAL A 59 3.54 4.30 -0.28
N PRO A 60 3.61 5.58 0.13
CA PRO A 60 4.37 5.97 1.33
C PRO A 60 3.97 5.21 2.61
N SER A 61 2.75 4.70 2.68
CA SER A 61 2.22 3.90 3.79
C SER A 61 2.47 2.39 3.68
N GLY A 62 2.81 1.84 2.51
CA GLY A 62 2.83 0.39 2.27
C GLY A 62 2.66 0.03 0.80
N VAL A 63 1.88 -1.00 0.50
CA VAL A 63 1.63 -1.47 -0.87
C VAL A 63 0.14 -1.33 -1.19
N ALA A 64 -0.17 -0.81 -2.37
CA ALA A 64 -1.51 -0.78 -2.91
C ALA A 64 -1.67 -1.91 -3.93
N ILE A 65 -2.76 -2.67 -3.81
CA ILE A 65 -3.14 -3.74 -4.74
C ILE A 65 -4.49 -3.36 -5.33
N LEU A 66 -4.55 -3.30 -6.66
CA LEU A 66 -5.79 -3.11 -7.41
C LEU A 66 -6.33 -4.47 -7.80
N ALA A 67 -7.58 -4.75 -7.43
CA ALA A 67 -8.31 -5.93 -7.88
C ALA A 67 -9.31 -5.54 -8.99
N PRO A 68 -9.68 -6.48 -9.90
CA PRO A 68 -10.63 -6.20 -10.96
C PRO A 68 -12.05 -5.90 -10.45
N THR A 69 -12.44 -6.50 -9.32
CA THR A 69 -13.75 -6.33 -8.70
C THR A 69 -13.65 -6.31 -7.17
N PRO A 70 -14.62 -5.70 -6.47
CA PRO A 70 -14.67 -5.75 -5.00
C PRO A 70 -14.74 -7.18 -4.45
N ALA A 71 -15.43 -8.10 -5.14
CA ALA A 71 -15.51 -9.50 -4.75
C ALA A 71 -14.13 -10.19 -4.81
N LYS A 72 -13.34 -9.90 -5.86
CA LYS A 72 -11.96 -10.39 -5.97
C LYS A 72 -11.06 -9.76 -4.90
N ALA A 73 -11.24 -8.48 -4.60
CA ALA A 73 -10.52 -7.82 -3.51
C ALA A 73 -10.77 -8.49 -2.16
N ALA A 74 -12.03 -8.86 -1.88
CA ALA A 74 -12.40 -9.57 -0.65
C ALA A 74 -11.83 -10.99 -0.55
N THR A 75 -11.40 -11.58 -1.67
CA THR A 75 -10.76 -12.91 -1.69
C THR A 75 -9.25 -12.84 -1.39
N ILE A 76 -8.65 -11.66 -1.48
CA ILE A 76 -7.23 -11.43 -1.16
C ILE A 76 -7.00 -11.32 0.35
N LEU A 77 -8.03 -10.91 1.12
CA LEU A 77 -8.01 -10.70 2.57
C LEU A 77 -8.57 -11.92 3.33
#